data_AF-A0AAD9KNU0-F1
#
_entry.id   AF-A0AAD9KNU0-F1
#
_cell.length_a   1.000
_cell.length_b   1.000
_cell.length_c   1.000
_cell.angle_alpha   90.00
_cell.angle_beta   90.00
_cell.angle_gamma   90.00
#
_symmetry.space_group_name_H-M   'P 1'
#
loop_
_entity.id
_entity.type
_entity.pdbx_description
1 polymer ?
#
loop_
_entity_poly.entity_id
_entity_poly.type
_entity_poly.pdbx_seq_one_letter_code
_entity_poly.pdbx_strand_id
1 'polypeptide(L)'
;MDTEYLRKQVGGCLVDCLAEVVQKRPFDPIEYIAQYLYKYLENEDNAKKAVAEAEELENQQREHTEEEERIRGLLEEQRALKEVEEAKKKVFSSCGLSLLVHSTARVA
;
A
#
# COMPACT_ATOMS: atom_id res chain seq x y z
N MET A 1 0.33 42.04 -12.75
CA MET A 1 0.32 40.95 -11.77
C MET A 1 -0.95 40.10 -11.90
N ASP A 2 -2.12 40.73 -11.99
CA ASP A 2 -3.40 40.00 -12.01
C ASP A 2 -3.65 39.23 -13.31
N THR A 3 -3.22 39.75 -14.45
CA THR A 3 -3.42 39.11 -15.76
C THR A 3 -2.71 37.76 -15.88
N GLU A 4 -1.49 37.64 -15.35
CA GLU A 4 -0.74 36.37 -15.36
C GLU A 4 -1.37 35.34 -14.43
N TYR A 5 -1.85 35.78 -13.27
CA TYR A 5 -2.56 34.93 -12.32
C TYR A 5 -3.84 34.37 -12.95
N LEU A 6 -4.67 35.23 -13.54
CA LEU A 6 -5.89 34.80 -14.23
C LEU A 6 -5.59 33.83 -15.38
N ARG A 7 -4.55 34.12 -16.18
CA ARG A 7 -4.14 33.22 -17.26
C ARG A 7 -3.74 31.84 -16.76
N LYS A 8 -3.04 31.76 -15.63
CA LYS A 8 -2.61 30.48 -15.04
C LYS A 8 -3.77 29.71 -14.41
N GLN A 9 -4.62 30.38 -13.64
CA GLN A 9 -5.63 29.70 -12.83
C GLN A 9 -6.90 29.36 -13.61
N VAL A 10 -7.41 30.31 -14.40
CA VAL A 10 -8.71 30.17 -15.09
C VAL A 10 -8.59 30.21 -16.61
N GLY A 11 -7.42 30.57 -17.14
CA GLY A 11 -7.21 30.78 -18.57
C GLY A 11 -7.51 29.54 -19.42
N GLY A 12 -6.98 28.37 -19.04
CA GLY A 12 -7.23 27.12 -19.77
C GLY A 12 -8.71 26.72 -19.72
N CYS A 13 -9.26 26.63 -18.52
CA CYS A 13 -10.67 26.28 -18.28
C CYS A 13 -11.65 27.19 -19.05
N LEU A 14 -11.41 28.51 -19.05
CA LEU A 14 -12.26 29.45 -19.77
C LEU A 14 -12.16 29.30 -21.29
N VAL A 15 -10.97 28.99 -21.84
CA VAL A 15 -10.82 28.75 -23.29
C VAL A 15 -11.64 27.54 -23.73
N ASP A 16 -11.56 26.44 -22.98
CA ASP A 16 -12.30 25.22 -23.27
C ASP A 16 -13.82 25.43 -23.11
N CYS A 17 -14.22 26.11 -22.04
CA CYS A 17 -15.62 26.46 -21.80
C CYS A 17 -16.20 27.33 -22.93
N LEU A 18 -15.47 28.37 -23.34
CA LEU A 18 -15.90 29.25 -24.44
C LEU A 18 -15.95 28.50 -25.77
N ALA A 19 -15.01 27.58 -26.03
CA ALA A 19 -15.06 26.72 -27.20
C ALA A 19 -16.34 25.86 -27.22
N GLU A 20 -16.74 25.29 -26.09
CA GLU A 20 -17.99 24.54 -25.95
C GLU A 20 -19.23 25.42 -26.14
N VAL A 21 -19.25 26.64 -25.57
CA VAL A 21 -20.38 27.57 -25.73
C VAL A 21 -20.57 27.94 -27.20
N VAL A 22 -19.49 28.20 -27.93
CA VAL A 22 -19.55 28.52 -29.36
C VAL A 22 -20.13 27.37 -30.18
N GLN A 23 -19.80 26.12 -29.81
CA GLN A 23 -20.29 24.92 -30.49
C GLN A 23 -21.75 24.61 -30.15
N LYS A 24 -22.10 24.61 -28.86
CA LYS A 24 -23.43 24.19 -28.37
C LYS A 24 -24.49 25.28 -28.49
N ARG A 25 -24.07 26.56 -28.51
CA ARG A 25 -24.94 27.75 -28.49
C ARG A 25 -26.10 27.60 -27.51
N PRO A 26 -25.82 27.43 -26.21
CA PRO A 26 -26.86 27.32 -25.20
C PRO A 26 -27.74 28.57 -25.19
N PHE A 27 -29.00 28.40 -24.78
CA PHE A 27 -29.99 29.48 -24.70
C PHE A 27 -29.55 30.59 -23.74
N ASP A 28 -28.95 30.22 -22.60
CA ASP A 28 -28.28 31.14 -21.68
C ASP A 28 -26.79 30.77 -21.55
N PRO A 29 -25.89 31.52 -22.21
CA PRO A 29 -24.46 31.24 -22.16
C PRO A 29 -23.82 31.60 -20.82
N ILE A 30 -24.39 32.55 -20.05
CA ILE A 30 -23.80 32.97 -18.76
C ILE A 30 -24.02 31.85 -17.73
N GLU A 31 -25.26 31.35 -17.65
CA GLU A 31 -25.61 30.24 -16.76
C GLU A 31 -24.81 28.97 -17.11
N TYR A 32 -24.65 28.68 -18.41
CA TYR A 32 -23.84 27.53 -18.84
C TYR A 32 -22.38 27.64 -18.37
N ILE A 33 -21.76 28.81 -18.52
CA ILE A 33 -20.38 29.02 -18.08
C ILE A 33 -20.26 28.86 -16.56
N ALA A 34 -21.21 29.40 -15.79
CA ALA A 34 -21.20 29.26 -14.34
C ALA A 34 -21.23 27.78 -13.91
N GLN A 35 -22.16 26.99 -14.46
CA GLN A 35 -22.27 25.55 -14.19
C GLN A 35 -21.02 24.79 -14.62
N TYR A 36 -20.43 25.15 -15.76
CA TYR A 36 -19.19 24.56 -16.25
C TYR A 36 -18.04 24.77 -15.27
N LEU A 37 -17.88 25.99 -14.77
CA LEU A 37 -16.83 26.34 -13.81
C LEU A 37 -16.98 25.59 -12.48
N TYR A 38 -18.22 25.48 -11.96
CA TYR A 38 -18.47 24.68 -10.75
C TYR A 38 -18.08 23.21 -10.93
N LYS A 39 -18.50 22.62 -12.05
CA LYS A 39 -18.16 21.23 -12.37
C LYS A 39 -16.65 21.04 -12.56
N TYR A 40 -15.97 22.00 -13.17
CA TYR A 40 -14.52 21.96 -13.35
C TYR A 40 -13.79 21.91 -12.00
N LEU A 41 -14.17 22.76 -11.05
CA LEU A 41 -13.58 22.76 -9.70
C LEU A 41 -13.84 21.44 -8.97
N GLU A 42 -15.07 20.93 -9.04
CA GLU A 42 -15.42 19.64 -8.44
C GLU A 42 -14.58 18.49 -9.04
N ASN A 43 -14.39 18.50 -10.36
CA ASN A 43 -13.55 17.50 -11.03
C ASN A 43 -12.08 17.61 -10.61
N GLU A 44 -11.55 18.83 -10.47
CA GLU A 44 -10.18 19.04 -10.00
C GLU A 44 -9.99 18.53 -8.57
N ASP A 45 -10.93 18.83 -7.67
CA ASP A 45 -10.88 18.37 -6.29
C ASP A 45 -11.01 16.85 -6.20
N ASN A 46 -11.90 16.26 -7.00
CA ASN A 46 -12.05 14.81 -7.07
C ASN A 46 -10.81 14.13 -7.65
N ALA A 47 -10.17 14.71 -8.66
CA ALA A 47 -8.92 14.19 -9.20
C ALA A 47 -7.79 14.23 -8.16
N LYS A 48 -7.67 15.33 -7.39
CA LYS A 48 -6.71 15.45 -6.29
C LYS A 48 -6.96 14.40 -5.20
N LYS A 49 -8.22 14.21 -4.80
CA LYS A 49 -8.60 13.17 -3.83
C LYS A 49 -8.28 11.77 -4.35
N ALA A 50 -8.61 11.47 -5.61
CA ALA A 50 -8.34 10.16 -6.20
C ALA A 50 -6.85 9.82 -6.23
N VAL A 51 -5.98 10.81 -6.50
CA VAL A 51 -4.52 10.62 -6.44
C VAL A 51 -4.06 10.34 -5.00
N ALA A 52 -4.54 11.13 -4.04
CA ALA A 52 -4.20 10.93 -2.62
C ALA A 52 -4.68 9.56 -2.11
N GLU A 53 -5.91 9.16 -2.42
CA GLU A 53 -6.47 7.86 -2.07
C GLU A 53 -5.69 6.70 -2.72
N ALA A 54 -5.25 6.87 -3.97
CA ALA A 54 -4.42 5.87 -4.64
C ALA A 54 -3.04 5.71 -3.98
N GLU A 55 -2.41 6.81 -3.57
CA GLU A 55 -1.14 6.81 -2.84
C GLU A 55 -1.28 6.16 -1.45
N GLU A 56 -2.34 6.48 -0.71
CA GLU A 56 -2.66 5.85 0.56
C GLU A 56 -2.87 4.33 0.41
N LEU A 57 -3.61 3.91 -0.61
CA LEU A 57 -3.85 2.50 -0.89
C LEU A 57 -2.56 1.75 -1.23
N GLU A 58 -1.67 2.35 -2.03
CA GLU A 58 -0.38 1.74 -2.36
C GLU A 58 0.50 1.55 -1.11
N ASN A 59 0.53 2.56 -0.23
CA ASN A 59 1.28 2.47 1.03
C ASN A 59 0.71 1.36 1.93
N GLN A 60 -0.61 1.28 2.08
CA GLN A 60 -1.25 0.22 2.86
C GLN A 60 -0.96 -1.18 2.29
N GLN A 61 -0.96 -1.33 0.97
CA GLN A 61 -0.60 -2.60 0.33
C GLN A 61 0.85 -2.97 0.60
N ARG A 62 1.76 -2.00 0.53
CA ARG A 62 3.18 -2.22 0.83
C ARG A 62 3.38 -2.65 2.28
N GLU A 63 2.81 -1.93 3.22
CA GLU A 63 2.87 -2.27 4.65
C GLU A 63 2.30 -3.66 4.93
N HIS A 64 1.17 -4.01 4.30
CA HIS A 64 0.58 -5.34 4.43
C HIS A 64 1.53 -6.42 3.93
N THR A 65 2.14 -6.24 2.74
CA THR A 65 3.09 -7.21 2.19
C THR A 65 4.34 -7.37 3.06
N GLU A 66 4.88 -6.26 3.58
CA GLU A 66 6.04 -6.29 4.47
C GLU A 66 5.73 -7.01 5.79
N GLU A 67 4.54 -6.80 6.34
CA GLU A 67 4.10 -7.49 7.56
C GLU A 67 3.87 -8.99 7.31
N GLU A 68 3.28 -9.37 6.17
CA GLU A 68 3.14 -10.78 5.79
C GLU A 68 4.48 -11.49 5.64
N GLU A 69 5.46 -10.82 5.01
CA GLU A 69 6.83 -11.35 4.89
C GLU A 69 7.50 -11.49 6.27
N ARG A 70 7.33 -10.51 7.15
CA ARG A 70 7.84 -10.57 8.53
C ARG A 70 7.24 -11.73 9.31
N ILE A 71 5.91 -11.89 9.27
CA ILE A 71 5.22 -12.99 9.95
C ILE A 71 5.69 -14.35 9.42
N ARG A 72 5.87 -14.46 8.09
CA ARG A 72 6.38 -15.67 7.46
C ARG A 72 7.79 -16.01 7.97
N GLY A 73 8.70 -15.04 7.99
CA GLY A 73 10.05 -15.21 8.51
C GLY A 73 10.06 -15.69 9.96
N LEU A 74 9.29 -15.04 10.84
CA LEU A 74 9.16 -15.44 12.24
C LEU A 74 8.61 -16.86 12.42
N LEU A 75 7.67 -17.27 11.56
CA LEU A 75 7.11 -18.61 11.60
C LEU A 75 8.12 -19.68 11.18
N GLU A 76 8.93 -19.39 10.17
CA GLU A 76 10.02 -20.26 9.70
C GLU A 76 11.11 -20.41 10.77
N GLU A 77 11.55 -19.30 11.38
CA GLU A 77 12.51 -19.31 12.49
C GLU A 77 12.00 -20.13 13.68
N GLN A 78 10.72 -19.96 14.06
CA GLN A 78 10.11 -20.75 15.13
C GLN A 78 10.08 -22.25 14.82
N ARG A 79 9.83 -22.63 13.56
CA ARG A 79 9.87 -24.05 13.15
C ARG A 79 11.28 -24.61 13.26
N ALA A 80 12.27 -23.89 12.75
CA ALA A 80 13.67 -24.31 12.84
C ALA A 80 14.14 -24.47 14.30
N LEU A 81 13.77 -23.55 15.19
CA LEU A 81 14.08 -23.66 16.62
C LEU A 81 13.45 -24.91 17.26
N LYS A 82 12.18 -25.20 16.97
CA LYS A 82 11.49 -26.40 17.48
C LYS A 82 12.17 -27.68 17.01
N GLU A 83 12.54 -27.78 15.73
CA GLU A 83 13.24 -28.94 15.19
C GLU A 83 14.61 -29.14 15.84
N VAL A 84 15.38 -28.07 16.05
CA VAL A 84 16.67 -28.12 16.74
C VAL A 84 16.51 -28.55 18.20
N GLU A 85 15.49 -28.05 18.90
CA GLU A 85 15.20 -28.48 20.28
C GLU A 85 14.79 -29.95 20.36
N GLU A 86 13.96 -30.41 19.44
CA GLU A 86 13.57 -31.82 19.36
C GLU A 86 14.76 -32.72 19.04
N ALA A 87 15.63 -32.31 18.12
CA ALA A 87 16.87 -33.02 17.82
C ALA A 87 17.79 -33.08 19.04
N LYS A 88 17.97 -31.96 19.77
CA LYS A 88 18.74 -31.93 21.02
C LYS A 88 18.15 -32.85 22.09
N LYS A 89 16.82 -32.88 22.26
CA LYS A 89 16.13 -33.81 23.18
C LYS A 89 16.35 -35.28 22.80
N LYS A 90 16.25 -35.61 21.50
CA LYS A 90 16.52 -36.96 20.97
C LYS A 90 17.98 -37.38 21.19
N VAL A 91 18.93 -36.49 20.92
CA VAL A 91 20.37 -36.73 21.16
C VAL A 91 20.66 -36.92 22.65
N PHE A 92 20.11 -36.06 23.52
CA PHE A 92 20.28 -36.18 24.97
C PHE A 92 19.72 -37.50 25.52
N SER A 93 18.54 -37.92 25.05
CA SER A 93 17.94 -39.21 25.38
C SER A 93 18.81 -40.40 24.90
N SER A 94 19.29 -40.36 23.66
CA SER A 94 20.14 -41.43 23.10
C SER A 94 21.53 -41.53 23.76
N CYS A 95 22.14 -40.40 24.14
CA CYS A 95 23.44 -40.35 24.77
C CYS A 95 23.36 -40.77 26.25
N GLY A 96 22.28 -40.40 26.96
CA GLY A 96 22.00 -40.88 28.32
C GLY A 96 21.84 -42.40 28.39
N LEU A 97 21.25 -43.02 27.37
CA LEU A 97 21.20 -44.48 27.23
C LEU A 97 22.59 -45.08 26.98
N SER A 98 23.44 -44.46 26.14
CA SER A 98 24.79 -44.96 25.85
C SER A 98 25.74 -44.97 27.08
N LEU A 99 25.64 -43.97 27.95
CA LEU A 99 26.44 -43.88 29.18
C LEU A 99 26.06 -44.95 30.21
N LEU A 100 24.79 -45.37 30.27
CA LEU A 100 24.37 -46.48 31.13
C LEU A 100 24.84 -47.85 30.61
N VAL A 101 24.85 -48.07 29.29
CA VAL A 101 25.23 -49.38 28.71
C VAL A 101 26.75 -49.61 28.80
N HIS A 102 27.56 -48.55 28.70
CA HIS A 102 29.01 -48.66 28.87
C HIS A 102 29.45 -48.83 30.34
N SER A 103 28.63 -48.38 31.30
CA SER A 103 28.86 -48.57 32.73
C SER A 103 28.60 -50.02 33.17
N THR A 104 27.55 -50.67 32.64
CA THR A 104 27.19 -52.04 33.00
C THR A 104 28.05 -53.12 32.34
N ALA A 105 28.71 -52.82 31.21
CA ALA A 105 29.57 -53.77 30.51
C ALA A 105 31.01 -53.90 31.08
N ARG A 106 31.41 -53.08 32.05
CA ARG A 106 32.77 -53.10 32.63
C ARG A 106 32.86 -53.83 33.99
N VAL A 107 31.77 -54.42 34.48
CA VAL A 107 31.69 -55.10 35.80
C VAL A 107 31.21 -56.56 35.71
N ALA A 108 31.41 -57.23 34.56
CA ALA A 108 31.17 -58.68 34.42
C ALA A 108 32.47 -59.42 34.11
#